data_AF-A0A1X1EXI3-F1
#
_entry.id   AF-A0A1X1EXI3-F1
#
_cell.length_a   1.000
_cell.length_b   1.000
_cell.length_c   1.000
_cell.angle_alpha   90.00
_cell.angle_beta   90.00
_cell.angle_gamma   90.00
#
_symmetry.space_group_name_H-M   'P 1'
#
loop_
_entity.id
_entity.type
_entity.pdbx_description
1 polymer ?
#
loop_
_entity_poly.entity_id
_entity_poly.type
_entity_poly.pdbx_seq_one_letter_code
_entity_poly.pdbx_strand_id
1 'polypeptide(L)'
;MKDAAGNVSPATAATVIVDTVAPTASTLVITNDAAGVVVPSGGSTNDSTPVLSGTAEVGSKVTISDGSTVLGTVTVGAGGDLELHHRHPRSMVPIR
;
A
#
# COMPACT_ATOMS: atom_id res chain seq x y z
N MET A 1 -22.59 19.34 31.71
CA MET A 1 -23.34 18.41 32.58
C MET A 1 -23.92 19.20 33.75
N LYS A 2 -25.09 18.82 34.28
CA LYS A 2 -25.69 19.46 35.45
C LYS A 2 -25.86 18.42 36.56
N ASP A 3 -25.43 18.72 37.79
CA ASP A 3 -25.57 17.81 38.93
C ASP A 3 -26.93 17.94 39.64
N ALA A 4 -27.19 17.08 40.64
CA ALA A 4 -28.43 17.06 41.41
C ALA A 4 -28.68 18.32 42.24
N ALA A 5 -27.63 19.10 42.54
CA ALA A 5 -27.71 20.39 43.21
C ALA A 5 -27.92 21.56 42.22
N GLY A 6 -27.84 21.28 40.91
CA GLY A 6 -28.07 22.24 39.85
C GLY A 6 -26.82 22.96 39.35
N ASN A 7 -25.62 22.55 39.79
CA ASN A 7 -24.37 23.12 39.31
C ASN A 7 -24.14 22.69 37.86
N VAL A 8 -23.84 23.64 36.98
CA VAL A 8 -23.58 23.37 35.57
C VAL A 8 -22.08 23.47 35.33
N SER A 9 -21.46 22.39 34.86
CA SER A 9 -20.04 22.42 34.46
C SER A 9 -19.87 23.23 33.16
N PRO A 10 -18.75 23.96 32.99
CA PRO A 10 -18.43 24.65 31.75
C PRO A 10 -18.47 23.69 30.56
N ALA A 11 -18.94 24.16 29.40
CA ALA A 11 -18.86 23.39 28.18
C ALA A 11 -17.40 23.34 27.69
N THR A 12 -16.90 22.14 27.42
CA THR A 12 -15.63 21.92 26.73
C THR A 12 -15.89 21.83 25.24
N ALA A 13 -15.20 22.63 24.44
CA ALA A 13 -15.22 22.49 22.99
C ALA A 13 -14.31 21.33 22.56
N ALA A 14 -14.80 20.47 21.67
CA ALA A 14 -14.01 19.44 21.00
C ALA A 14 -14.16 19.62 19.49
N THR A 15 -13.06 19.50 18.76
CA THR A 15 -13.07 19.47 17.30
C THR A 15 -13.18 18.03 16.84
N VAL A 16 -14.22 17.71 16.06
CA VAL A 16 -14.37 16.43 15.38
C VAL A 16 -14.11 16.67 13.90
N ILE A 17 -13.15 15.95 13.33
CA ILE A 17 -12.91 15.92 11.90
C ILE A 17 -13.52 14.61 11.40
N VAL A 18 -14.50 14.71 10.51
CA VAL A 18 -15.08 13.56 9.84
C VAL A 18 -14.47 13.49 8.45
N ASP A 19 -13.66 12.47 8.21
CA ASP A 19 -13.13 12.18 6.88
C ASP A 19 -14.02 11.14 6.20
N THR A 20 -14.61 11.53 5.07
CA THR A 20 -15.45 10.66 4.23
C THR A 20 -14.89 10.54 2.81
N VAL A 21 -13.69 11.05 2.54
CA VAL A 21 -13.10 11.01 1.21
C VAL A 21 -12.39 9.67 1.05
N ALA A 22 -12.80 8.91 0.03
CA ALA A 22 -12.12 7.67 -0.30
C ALA A 22 -10.72 7.95 -0.86
N PRO A 23 -9.76 7.04 -0.63
CA PRO A 23 -8.46 7.17 -1.24
C PRO A 23 -8.51 7.22 -2.76
N THR A 24 -7.53 7.92 -3.35
CA THR A 24 -7.35 7.88 -4.80
C THR A 24 -7.01 6.44 -5.22
N ALA A 25 -7.66 5.97 -6.30
CA ALA A 25 -7.44 4.62 -6.81
C ALA A 25 -5.96 4.40 -7.16
N SER A 26 -5.44 3.23 -6.78
CA SER A 26 -4.07 2.85 -7.11
C SER A 26 -3.95 2.34 -8.55
N THR A 27 -2.73 2.42 -9.08
CA THR A 27 -2.34 1.76 -10.32
C THR A 27 -1.30 0.67 -10.04
N LEU A 28 -1.18 -0.28 -10.95
CA LEU A 28 -0.15 -1.32 -10.88
C LEU A 28 0.35 -1.64 -12.30
N VAL A 29 1.66 -1.60 -12.45
CA VAL A 29 2.40 -1.99 -13.65
C VAL A 29 3.38 -3.07 -13.26
N ILE A 30 3.36 -4.17 -14.00
CA ILE A 30 4.31 -5.27 -13.84
C ILE A 30 5.28 -5.20 -15.03
N THR A 31 6.58 -5.16 -14.75
CA THR A 31 7.63 -5.12 -15.76
C THR A 31 8.50 -6.36 -15.62
N ASN A 32 8.74 -7.03 -16.74
CA ASN A 32 9.85 -7.96 -16.89
C ASN A 32 11.11 -7.12 -17.08
N ASP A 33 11.91 -6.99 -16.03
CA ASP A 33 13.05 -6.07 -16.02
C ASP A 33 14.23 -6.62 -16.83
N ALA A 34 14.36 -7.95 -16.91
CA ALA A 34 15.35 -8.62 -17.74
C ALA A 34 15.11 -8.41 -19.24
N ALA A 35 13.86 -8.36 -19.68
CA ALA A 35 13.48 -8.11 -21.07
C ALA A 35 13.21 -6.62 -21.36
N GLY A 36 13.02 -5.80 -20.33
CA GLY A 36 12.60 -4.39 -20.46
C GLY A 36 11.19 -4.22 -21.00
N VAL A 37 10.30 -5.18 -20.74
CA VAL A 37 8.95 -5.22 -21.33
C VAL A 37 7.88 -5.21 -20.22
N VAL A 38 6.86 -4.38 -20.42
CA VAL A 38 5.66 -4.36 -19.56
C VAL A 38 4.83 -5.60 -19.82
N VAL A 39 4.43 -6.29 -18.75
CA VAL A 39 3.49 -7.40 -18.81
C VAL A 39 2.08 -6.84 -18.92
N PRO A 40 1.34 -7.11 -20.02
CA PRO A 40 -0.01 -6.59 -20.19
C PRO A 40 -0.97 -7.22 -19.17
N SER A 41 -2.10 -6.54 -18.91
CA SER A 41 -3.15 -7.08 -18.04
C SER A 41 -3.64 -8.45 -18.53
N GLY A 42 -3.65 -9.44 -17.65
CA GLY A 42 -3.98 -10.84 -17.98
C GLY A 42 -2.88 -11.59 -18.73
N GLY A 43 -1.72 -10.97 -18.96
CA GLY A 43 -0.55 -11.60 -19.53
C GLY A 43 0.28 -12.35 -18.48
N SER A 44 1.33 -13.01 -18.97
CA SER A 44 2.26 -13.77 -18.15
C SER A 44 3.70 -13.42 -18.50
N THR A 45 4.61 -13.60 -17.54
CA THR A 45 6.06 -13.48 -17.73
C THR A 45 6.77 -14.68 -17.13
N ASN A 46 7.94 -15.04 -17.66
CA ASN A 46 8.84 -16.04 -17.09
C ASN A 46 9.97 -15.42 -16.24
N ASP A 47 9.94 -14.09 -16.08
CA ASP A 47 10.84 -13.38 -15.17
C ASP A 47 10.52 -13.74 -13.72
N SER A 48 11.54 -14.20 -13.00
CA SER A 48 11.46 -14.57 -11.59
C SER A 48 11.60 -13.39 -10.62
N THR A 49 11.99 -12.21 -11.13
CA THR A 49 12.20 -10.99 -10.35
C THR A 49 11.53 -9.77 -10.99
N PRO A 50 10.23 -9.85 -11.34
CA PRO A 50 9.56 -8.72 -11.96
C PRO A 50 9.55 -7.51 -11.01
N VAL A 51 9.54 -6.33 -11.62
CA VAL A 51 9.35 -5.07 -10.91
C VAL A 51 7.87 -4.72 -10.93
N LEU A 52 7.29 -4.53 -9.74
CA LEU A 52 5.92 -4.09 -9.56
C LEU A 52 5.95 -2.62 -9.16
N SER A 53 5.37 -1.75 -9.98
CA SER A 53 5.40 -0.30 -9.79
C SER A 53 4.01 0.29 -9.95
N GLY A 54 3.79 1.52 -9.52
CA GLY A 54 2.53 2.20 -9.72
C GLY A 54 2.42 3.47 -8.92
N THR A 55 1.18 3.96 -8.82
CA THR A 55 0.82 5.15 -8.08
C THR A 55 -0.31 4.86 -7.12
N ALA A 56 -0.38 5.62 -6.02
CA ALA A 56 -1.47 5.59 -5.06
C ALA A 56 -1.49 6.90 -4.26
N GLU A 57 -2.46 7.06 -3.37
CA GLU A 57 -2.53 8.24 -2.52
C GLU A 57 -1.32 8.31 -1.57
N VAL A 58 -0.71 9.50 -1.46
CA VAL A 58 0.43 9.77 -0.57
C VAL A 58 0.08 9.41 0.88
N GLY A 59 0.99 8.70 1.56
CA GLY A 59 0.80 8.28 2.95
C GLY A 59 -0.11 7.07 3.13
N SER A 60 -0.79 6.61 2.07
CA SER A 60 -1.54 5.36 2.11
C SER A 60 -0.62 4.13 2.17
N LYS A 61 -1.18 3.00 2.60
CA LYS A 61 -0.51 1.69 2.56
C LYS A 61 -1.12 0.86 1.44
N VAL A 62 -0.27 0.42 0.52
CA VAL A 62 -0.65 -0.45 -0.60
C VAL A 62 -0.11 -1.85 -0.32
N THR A 63 -1.01 -2.83 -0.27
CA THR A 63 -0.64 -4.25 -0.18
C THR A 63 -0.81 -4.89 -1.55
N ILE A 64 0.24 -5.56 -2.01
CA ILE A 64 0.27 -6.25 -3.28
C ILE A 64 0.21 -7.76 -2.99
N SER A 65 -0.74 -8.44 -3.63
CA SER A 65 -1.01 -9.87 -3.41
C SER A 65 -1.17 -10.63 -4.73
N ASP A 66 -0.71 -11.87 -4.75
CA ASP A 66 -1.06 -12.88 -5.76
C ASP A 66 -2.11 -13.82 -5.15
N GLY A 67 -3.37 -13.63 -5.55
CA GLY A 67 -4.51 -14.29 -4.92
C GLY A 67 -4.58 -13.98 -3.42
N SER A 68 -4.37 -15.00 -2.59
CA SER A 68 -4.33 -14.88 -1.12
C SER A 68 -2.93 -14.64 -0.55
N THR A 69 -1.88 -14.72 -1.38
CA THR A 69 -0.48 -14.58 -0.94
C THR A 69 -0.07 -13.12 -1.00
N VAL A 70 0.30 -12.52 0.14
CA VAL A 70 0.86 -11.16 0.17
C VAL A 70 2.29 -11.20 -0.33
N LEU A 71 2.56 -10.47 -1.41
CA LEU A 71 3.91 -10.30 -1.97
C LEU A 71 4.67 -9.18 -1.26
N GLY A 72 3.95 -8.16 -0.77
CA GLY A 72 4.52 -7.11 0.06
C GLY A 72 3.55 -5.97 0.33
N THR A 73 3.98 -5.04 1.19
CA THR A 73 3.25 -3.82 1.51
C THR A 73 4.19 -2.62 1.40
N VAL A 74 3.77 -1.59 0.67
CA VAL A 74 4.51 -0.35 0.47
C VAL A 74 3.72 0.80 1.07
N THR A 75 4.41 1.72 1.76
CA THR A 75 3.81 3.00 2.15
C THR A 75 4.17 4.02 1.08
N VAL A 76 3.16 4.69 0.52
CA VAL A 76 3.34 5.57 -0.63
C VAL A 76 4.02 6.87 -0.18
N GLY A 77 5.15 7.18 -0.81
CA GLY A 77 5.94 8.36 -0.50
C GLY A 77 5.30 9.66 -1.00
N ALA A 78 5.93 10.79 -0.73
CA ALA A 78 5.42 12.12 -1.07
C ALA A 78 5.19 12.39 -2.58
N GLY A 79 5.75 11.54 -3.46
CA GLY A 79 5.56 11.62 -4.91
C GLY A 79 4.32 10.86 -5.43
N GLY A 80 3.67 10.05 -4.59
CA GLY A 80 2.55 9.19 -5.01
C GLY A 80 3.00 7.88 -5.65
N ASP A 81 4.29 7.70 -5.91
CA ASP A 81 4.85 6.49 -6.53
C ASP A 81 5.11 5.37 -5.51
N LEU A 82 4.99 4.13 -5.98
CA LEU A 82 5.39 2.93 -5.27
C LEU A 82 6.19 2.00 -6.19
N GLU A 83 7.12 1.27 -5.59
CA GLU A 83 7.89 0.23 -6.26
C GLU A 83 8.14 -0.93 -5.28
N LEU A 84 7.93 -2.15 -5.78
CA LEU A 84 8.20 -3.39 -5.09
C LEU A 84 8.99 -4.29 -6.04
N HIS A 85 10.24 -4.57 -5.69
CA HIS A 85 11.02 -5.63 -6.34
C HIS A 85 10.61 -6.96 -5.74
N HIS A 86 10.13 -7.88 -6.57
CA HIS A 86 9.89 -9.24 -6.11
C HIS A 86 11.23 -9.89 -5.78
N ARG A 87 11.63 -9.87 -4.50
CA ARG A 87 12.85 -10.53 -4.04
C ARG A 87 12.57 -12.02 -3.94
N HIS A 88 13.12 -12.79 -4.86
CA HIS A 88 13.14 -14.24 -4.72
C HIS A 88 13.91 -14.61 -3.43
N PRO A 89 13.37 -15.43 -2.51
CA PRO A 89 14.20 -16.08 -1.52
C PRO A 89 15.02 -17.13 -2.27
N ARG A 90 16.22 -16.79 -2.73
CA ARG A 90 17.22 -17.83 -2.96
C ARG A 90 17.57 -18.36 -1.58
N SER A 91 16.94 -19.48 -1.20
CA SER A 91 17.51 -20.37 -0.20
C SER A 91 18.90 -20.73 -0.70
N MET A 92 19.90 -20.02 -0.19
CA MET A 92 21.30 -20.37 -0.36
C MET A 92 21.47 -21.64 0.46
N VAL A 93 21.32 -22.81 -0.17
CA VAL A 93 21.81 -24.05 0.41
C VAL A 93 23.33 -23.89 0.52
N PRO A 94 23.92 -23.92 1.73
CA PRO A 94 25.37 -23.94 1.83
C PRO A 94 25.86 -25.24 1.19
N ILE A 95 26.73 -25.11 0.19
CA ILE A 95 27.57 -26.20 -0.29
C ILE A 95 28.39 -26.71 0.91
N ARG A 96 28.15 -27.96 1.30
CA ARG A 96 29.06 -28.72 2.17
C ARG A 96 30.22 -29.26 1.35
#